data_AF-A0A7D9JN67-F1
#
_entry.id   AF-A0A7D9JN67-F1
#
_cell.length_a   1.000
_cell.length_b   1.000
_cell.length_c   1.000
_cell.angle_alpha   90.00
_cell.angle_beta   90.00
_cell.angle_gamma   90.00
#
_symmetry.space_group_name_H-M   'P 1'
#
loop_
_entity.id
_entity.type
_entity.pdbx_description
1 polymer ?
#
loop_
_entity_poly.entity_id
_entity_poly.type
_entity_poly.pdbx_seq_one_letter_code
_entity_poly.pdbx_strand_id
1 'polypeptide(L)'
;MQKQEGTSNCGLFALAVATSLCCGGLPEDCDWQDEMPGHLVKCIEAGVISSFPMSNTSRNHQLYHSSEEIDIYCHCRQPYRENIFMVQCDKCLDWFHRVVKEYQELLKRIHVSFVKTVNRKNYW
;
A
#
# COMPACT_ATOMS: atom_id res chain seq x y z
N MET A 1 20.29 -10.93 -4.07
CA MET A 1 19.76 -9.56 -4.23
C MET A 1 19.80 -9.19 -5.70
N GLN A 2 18.62 -9.08 -6.33
CA GLN A 2 18.48 -8.73 -7.74
C GLN A 2 19.11 -7.36 -8.02
N LYS A 3 19.99 -7.28 -9.02
CA LYS A 3 20.61 -6.02 -9.45
C LYS A 3 20.02 -5.65 -10.80
N GLN A 4 19.32 -4.53 -10.85
CA GLN A 4 18.88 -3.95 -12.11
C GLN A 4 20.08 -3.34 -12.84
N GLU A 5 20.31 -3.75 -14.08
CA GLU A 5 21.24 -3.05 -14.97
C GLU A 5 20.49 -1.95 -15.74
N GLY A 6 20.88 -0.69 -15.53
CA GLY A 6 20.25 0.48 -16.17
C GLY A 6 19.03 1.05 -15.44
N THR A 7 18.56 2.25 -15.82
CA THR A 7 17.50 2.98 -15.10
C THR A 7 16.09 2.82 -15.68
N SER A 8 15.95 2.23 -16.86
CA SER A 8 14.70 2.25 -17.65
C SER A 8 13.60 1.33 -17.14
N ASN A 9 13.92 0.31 -16.35
CA ASN A 9 12.98 -0.77 -15.99
C ASN A 9 12.62 -0.82 -14.49
N CYS A 10 12.94 0.20 -13.70
CA CYS A 10 12.77 0.16 -12.23
C CYS A 10 11.32 -0.06 -11.77
N GLY A 11 10.35 0.48 -12.50
CA GLY A 11 8.94 0.23 -12.24
C GLY A 11 8.52 -1.22 -12.48
N LEU A 12 9.09 -1.87 -13.51
CA LEU A 12 8.80 -3.27 -13.83
C LEU A 12 9.37 -4.22 -12.77
N PHE A 13 10.60 -3.97 -12.32
CA PHE A 13 11.19 -4.73 -11.21
C PHE A 13 10.40 -4.54 -9.92
N ALA A 14 9.94 -3.32 -9.61
CA ALA A 14 9.11 -3.07 -8.44
C ALA A 14 7.79 -3.85 -8.49
N LEU A 15 7.13 -3.91 -9.66
CA LEU A 15 5.92 -4.69 -9.85
C LEU A 15 6.17 -6.19 -9.71
N ALA A 16 7.22 -6.72 -10.34
CA ALA A 16 7.52 -8.16 -10.26
C ALA A 16 7.89 -8.60 -8.84
N VAL A 17 8.64 -7.78 -8.10
CA VAL A 17 8.92 -7.99 -6.67
C VAL A 17 7.63 -8.01 -5.87
N ALA A 18 6.75 -7.01 -6.04
CA ALA A 18 5.49 -6.93 -5.32
C ALA A 18 4.58 -8.13 -5.62
N THR A 19 4.43 -8.52 -6.89
CA THR A 19 3.62 -9.67 -7.28
C THR A 19 4.22 -10.98 -6.76
N SER A 20 5.56 -11.14 -6.79
CA SER A 20 6.23 -12.30 -6.21
C SER A 20 5.91 -12.45 -4.73
N LEU A 21 6.04 -11.36 -3.96
CA LEU A 21 5.70 -11.35 -2.53
C LEU A 21 4.23 -11.70 -2.28
N CYS A 22 3.30 -11.13 -3.06
CA CYS A 22 1.87 -11.44 -2.96
C CYS A 22 1.53 -12.90 -3.29
N CYS A 23 2.34 -13.56 -4.13
CA CYS A 23 2.16 -14.97 -4.50
C CYS A 23 2.96 -15.94 -3.62
N GLY A 24 3.65 -15.44 -2.58
CA GLY A 24 4.48 -16.28 -1.71
C GLY A 24 5.80 -16.72 -2.37
N GLY A 25 6.33 -15.93 -3.29
CA GLY A 25 7.68 -16.09 -3.84
C GLY A 25 8.69 -15.15 -3.18
N LEU A 26 9.96 -15.56 -3.14
CA LEU A 26 11.05 -14.68 -2.73
C LEU A 26 11.67 -13.97 -3.95
N PRO A 27 11.75 -12.63 -3.97
CA PRO A 27 12.36 -11.87 -5.07
C PRO A 27 13.84 -12.17 -5.34
N GLU A 28 14.51 -12.86 -4.42
CA GLU A 28 15.92 -13.23 -4.51
C GLU A 28 16.17 -14.44 -5.42
N ASP A 29 15.12 -15.22 -5.70
CA ASP A 29 15.17 -16.42 -6.54
C ASP A 29 14.81 -16.13 -8.01
N CYS A 30 14.63 -14.86 -8.37
CA CYS A 30 13.98 -14.46 -9.61
C CYS A 30 14.91 -13.66 -10.52
N ASP A 31 15.45 -14.32 -11.54
CA ASP A 31 16.15 -13.65 -12.64
C ASP A 31 15.13 -13.21 -13.71
N TRP A 32 14.54 -12.03 -13.51
CA TRP A 32 13.64 -11.43 -14.49
C TRP A 32 14.44 -10.78 -15.63
N GLN A 33 14.48 -11.44 -16.79
CA GLN A 33 15.09 -10.92 -18.04
C GLN A 33 14.11 -10.09 -18.88
N ASP A 34 14.60 -9.49 -19.96
CA ASP A 34 14.04 -8.42 -20.82
C ASP A 34 12.59 -8.55 -21.36
N GLU A 35 11.86 -9.62 -21.04
CA GLU A 35 10.47 -9.85 -21.49
C GLU A 35 9.39 -9.36 -20.51
N MET A 36 9.77 -8.70 -19.41
CA MET A 36 8.82 -8.11 -18.45
C MET A 36 7.84 -7.08 -19.05
N PRO A 37 8.23 -6.20 -20.00
CA PRO A 37 7.30 -5.22 -20.56
C PRO A 37 6.12 -5.86 -21.29
N GLY A 38 6.37 -6.94 -22.05
CA GLY A 38 5.34 -7.65 -22.80
C GLY A 38 4.35 -8.38 -21.90
N HIS A 39 4.82 -8.93 -20.78
CA HIS A 39 3.95 -9.53 -19.75
C HIS A 39 3.06 -8.48 -19.08
N LEU A 40 3.62 -7.31 -18.75
CA LEU A 40 2.85 -6.23 -18.12
C LEU A 40 1.70 -5.76 -19.03
N VAL A 41 1.95 -5.60 -20.33
CA VAL A 41 0.89 -5.23 -21.30
C VAL A 41 -0.25 -6.24 -21.27
N LYS A 42 0.05 -7.54 -21.31
CA LYS A 42 -0.96 -8.60 -21.24
C LYS A 42 -1.74 -8.57 -19.91
N CYS A 43 -1.06 -8.32 -18.79
CA CYS A 43 -1.70 -8.20 -17.48
C CYS A 43 -2.68 -7.02 -17.44
N ILE A 44 -2.29 -5.87 -18.02
CA ILE A 44 -3.14 -4.68 -18.09
C ILE A 44 -4.36 -4.94 -18.98
N GLU A 45 -4.17 -5.55 -20.15
CA GLU A 45 -5.27 -5.91 -21.07
C GLU A 45 -6.25 -6.90 -20.44
N ALA A 46 -5.74 -7.85 -19.65
CA ALA A 46 -6.56 -8.82 -18.92
C ALA A 46 -7.19 -8.27 -17.62
N GLY A 47 -6.74 -7.10 -17.15
CA GLY A 47 -7.16 -6.54 -15.85
C GLY A 47 -6.68 -7.33 -14.63
N VAL A 48 -5.69 -8.21 -14.79
CA VAL A 48 -5.16 -9.09 -13.74
C VAL A 48 -3.63 -9.09 -13.78
N ILE A 49 -2.99 -8.78 -12.65
CA ILE A 49 -1.55 -8.93 -12.49
C ILE A 49 -1.25 -10.36 -12.03
N SER A 50 -0.52 -11.10 -12.86
CA SER A 50 0.01 -12.44 -12.54
C SER A 50 1.52 -12.40 -12.35
N SER A 51 2.07 -13.40 -11.66
CA SER A 51 3.51 -13.52 -11.42
C SER A 51 4.29 -13.39 -12.72
N PHE A 52 5.30 -12.52 -12.72
CA PHE A 52 6.16 -12.32 -13.89
C PHE A 52 6.98 -13.59 -14.15
N PRO A 53 7.26 -13.92 -15.42
CA PRO A 53 7.99 -15.14 -15.78
C PRO A 53 9.39 -15.16 -15.14
N MET A 54 9.78 -16.32 -14.61
CA MET A 54 11.07 -16.55 -13.93
C MET A 54 11.83 -17.67 -14.66
N SER A 55 13.14 -17.53 -14.78
CA SER A 55 14.01 -18.47 -15.52
C SER A 55 14.53 -19.65 -14.68
N ASN A 56 14.47 -19.58 -13.35
CA ASN A 56 14.97 -20.65 -12.49
C ASN A 56 14.21 -20.69 -11.15
N THR A 57 13.60 -21.81 -10.80
CA THR A 57 12.89 -21.99 -9.51
C THR A 57 13.52 -23.14 -8.75
N SER A 58 14.46 -22.84 -7.84
CA SER A 58 14.98 -23.92 -7.00
C SER A 58 15.56 -23.44 -5.67
N ARG A 59 14.70 -22.93 -4.78
CA ARG A 59 14.95 -22.98 -3.32
C ARG A 59 13.63 -23.16 -2.58
N ASN A 60 13.52 -24.26 -1.83
CA ASN A 60 12.45 -24.48 -0.85
C ASN A 60 12.71 -23.56 0.34
N HIS A 61 12.33 -22.29 0.23
CA HIS A 61 12.29 -21.39 1.38
C HIS A 61 10.90 -21.44 2.00
N GLN A 62 10.82 -21.97 3.22
CA GLN A 62 9.61 -21.93 4.02
C GLN A 62 9.39 -20.49 4.48
N LEU A 63 8.44 -19.80 3.85
CA LEU A 63 8.11 -18.42 4.17
C LEU A 63 7.33 -18.33 5.49
N TYR A 64 7.90 -17.61 6.44
CA TYR A 64 7.15 -17.09 7.57
C TYR A 64 6.35 -15.87 7.08
N HIS A 65 5.07 -16.07 6.80
CA HIS A 65 4.13 -14.99 6.47
C HIS A 65 3.40 -14.56 7.74
N SER A 66 3.79 -13.42 8.32
CA SER A 66 2.99 -12.74 9.34
C SER A 66 2.11 -11.68 8.67
N SER A 67 0.80 -11.89 8.68
CA SER A 67 -0.16 -10.85 8.31
C SER A 67 -0.55 -10.04 9.54
N GLU A 68 -0.46 -8.72 9.45
CA GLU A 68 -1.01 -7.80 10.44
C GLU A 68 -2.18 -7.03 9.81
N GLU A 69 -3.33 -7.01 10.47
CA GLU A 69 -4.46 -6.17 10.08
C GLU A 69 -4.29 -4.78 10.72
N ILE A 70 -4.29 -3.73 9.89
CA ILE A 70 -4.12 -2.35 10.35
C ILE A 70 -5.26 -1.51 9.81
N ASP A 71 -5.99 -0.86 10.72
CA ASP A 71 -7.03 0.09 10.35
C ASP A 71 -6.41 1.35 9.70
N ILE A 72 -6.93 1.72 8.54
CA ILE A 72 -6.60 2.95 7.83
C ILE A 72 -7.70 4.00 8.04
N TYR A 73 -7.29 5.26 8.15
CA TYR A 73 -8.19 6.37 8.37
C TYR A 73 -7.85 7.55 7.47
N CYS A 74 -8.76 8.51 7.44
CA CYS A 74 -8.65 9.76 6.69
C CYS A 74 -8.52 9.54 5.18
N HIS A 75 -8.72 10.59 4.40
CA HIS A 75 -8.51 10.53 2.95
C HIS A 75 -7.05 10.27 2.56
N CYS A 76 -6.09 10.45 3.48
CA CYS A 76 -4.68 10.10 3.24
C CYS A 76 -4.38 8.60 3.37
N ARG A 77 -5.35 7.77 3.80
CA ARG A 77 -5.19 6.31 3.98
C ARG A 77 -3.98 5.94 4.84
N GLN A 78 -3.81 6.66 5.95
CA GLN A 78 -2.75 6.38 6.92
C GLN A 78 -3.35 5.82 8.21
N PRO A 79 -2.61 4.95 8.93
CA PRO A 79 -3.06 4.43 10.21
C PRO A 79 -3.03 5.50 11.30
N TYR A 80 -3.71 5.21 12.41
CA TYR A 80 -3.68 6.05 13.60
C TYR A 80 -2.25 6.19 14.15
N ARG A 81 -1.91 7.38 14.65
CA ARG A 81 -0.68 7.64 15.41
C ARG A 81 -1.02 8.40 16.67
N GLU A 82 -0.47 7.97 17.81
CA GLU A 82 -0.76 8.54 19.13
C GLU A 82 -0.49 10.05 19.23
N ASN A 83 0.47 10.54 18.45
CA ASN A 83 0.86 11.94 18.41
C ASN A 83 0.04 12.80 17.42
N ILE A 84 -0.94 12.21 16.71
CA ILE A 84 -1.79 12.93 15.76
C ILE A 84 -3.23 12.96 16.28
N PHE A 85 -3.72 14.17 16.53
CA PHE A 85 -5.13 14.37 16.86
C PHE A 85 -6.01 14.05 15.65
N MET A 86 -7.08 13.30 15.89
CA MET A 86 -8.09 12.99 14.89
C MET A 86 -9.47 13.50 15.30
N VAL A 87 -10.31 13.77 14.32
CA VAL A 87 -11.72 14.17 14.50
C VAL A 87 -12.61 13.19 13.74
N GLN A 88 -13.70 12.77 14.37
CA GLN A 88 -14.72 11.96 13.70
C GLN A 88 -15.75 12.85 13.03
N CYS A 89 -16.16 12.49 11.81
CA CYS A 89 -17.29 13.14 11.12
C CYS A 89 -18.61 12.53 11.59
N ASP A 90 -19.56 13.35 12.03
CA ASP A 90 -20.87 12.86 12.50
C ASP A 90 -21.73 12.22 11.39
N LYS A 91 -21.44 12.52 10.11
CA LYS A 91 -22.22 11.98 8.98
C LYS A 91 -21.73 10.62 8.48
N CYS A 92 -20.42 10.51 8.23
CA CYS A 92 -19.84 9.28 7.70
C CYS A 92 -19.16 8.42 8.77
N LEU A 93 -19.06 8.92 10.00
CA LEU A 93 -18.43 8.26 11.15
C LEU A 93 -16.94 7.90 10.95
N ASP A 94 -16.31 8.43 9.90
CA ASP A 94 -14.90 8.27 9.59
C ASP A 94 -14.02 9.27 10.38
N TRP A 95 -12.74 8.93 10.56
CA TRP A 95 -11.76 9.67 11.34
C TRP A 95 -10.78 10.40 10.44
N PHE A 96 -10.54 11.68 10.75
CA PHE A 96 -9.70 12.56 9.95
C PHE A 96 -8.60 13.19 10.79
N HIS A 97 -7.37 13.24 10.24
CA HIS A 97 -6.27 13.96 10.88
C HIS A 97 -6.58 15.45 11.00
N ARG A 98 -6.36 16.01 12.19
CA ARG A 98 -6.52 17.45 12.41
C ARG A 98 -5.37 18.18 11.72
N VAL A 99 -5.70 18.94 10.68
CA VAL A 99 -4.70 19.71 9.94
C VAL A 99 -4.19 20.87 10.81
N VAL A 100 -2.89 20.86 11.09
CA VAL A 100 -2.25 21.96 11.81
C VAL A 100 -2.09 23.12 10.82
N LYS A 101 -3.07 24.03 10.87
CA LYS A 101 -3.03 25.47 10.54
C LYS A 101 -3.00 26.04 9.10
N GLU A 102 -3.06 25.29 8.01
CA GLU A 102 -3.20 25.94 6.66
C GLU A 102 -4.43 25.57 5.81
N TYR A 103 -5.27 24.61 6.25
CA TYR A 103 -6.40 24.12 5.43
C TYR A 103 -7.80 24.36 6.04
N GLN A 104 -8.01 25.49 6.71
CA GLN A 104 -9.32 25.82 7.28
C GLN A 104 -10.43 25.97 6.22
N GLU A 105 -10.10 26.36 4.98
CA GLU A 105 -11.09 26.52 3.91
C GLU A 105 -11.58 25.17 3.32
N LEU A 106 -10.76 24.11 3.34
CA LEU A 106 -11.20 22.77 2.92
C LEU A 106 -12.18 22.16 3.94
N LEU A 107 -11.95 22.41 5.23
CA LEU A 107 -12.79 21.91 6.32
C LEU A 107 -14.20 22.52 6.32
N LYS A 108 -14.42 23.66 5.64
CA LYS A 108 -15.77 24.22 5.44
C LYS A 108 -16.57 23.49 4.35
N ARG A 109 -15.88 22.86 3.38
CA ARG A 109 -16.52 22.06 2.30
C ARG A 109 -16.77 20.62 2.72
N ILE A 110 -16.01 20.13 3.69
CA ILE A 110 -16.22 18.83 4.32
C ILE A 110 -17.24 19.04 5.44
N HIS A 111 -18.22 18.15 5.56
CA HIS A 111 -19.32 18.21 6.53
C HIS A 111 -18.86 18.05 8.01
N VAL A 112 -17.99 18.93 8.50
CA VAL A 112 -17.49 18.89 9.88
C VAL A 112 -18.38 19.81 10.74
N SER A 113 -19.62 19.37 10.97
CA SER A 113 -20.52 20.00 11.93
C SER A 113 -20.34 19.33 13.28
N PHE A 114 -19.88 20.11 14.27
CA PHE A 114 -19.75 19.79 15.70
C PHE A 114 -18.78 18.66 16.08
N VAL A 115 -17.93 18.98 17.05
CA VAL A 115 -16.69 18.25 17.34
C VAL A 115 -16.91 17.35 18.55
N LYS A 116 -16.88 16.03 18.37
CA LYS A 116 -16.52 15.09 19.43
C LYS A 116 -14.99 14.96 19.45
N THR A 117 -14.31 15.70 20.31
CA THR A 117 -12.90 15.41 20.62
C THR A 117 -12.88 14.22 21.58
N VAL A 118 -12.73 13.01 21.05
CA VAL A 118 -12.55 11.83 21.89
C VAL A 118 -11.14 11.33 21.68
N ASN A 119 -10.32 11.48 22.72
CA ASN A 119 -9.08 10.75 22.84
C ASN A 119 -9.46 9.26 22.95
N ARG A 120 -9.17 8.47 21.90
CA ARG A 120 -9.64 7.08 21.75
C ARG A 120 -9.09 6.12 22.82
N LYS A 121 -8.30 6.59 23.80
CA LYS A 121 -7.81 5.82 24.96
C LYS A 121 -8.88 5.12 25.82
N ASN A 122 -10.17 5.23 25.51
CA ASN A 122 -11.27 4.67 26.32
C ASN A 122 -12.25 3.77 25.56
N TYR A 123 -11.87 3.19 24.41
CA TYR A 123 -12.66 2.09 23.83
C TYR A 123 -11.71 0.98 23.39
N TRP A 124 -11.74 -0.10 24.18
CA TRP A 124 -10.99 -1.37 24.13
C TRP A 124 -9.61 -1.37 24.80
#